data_AF-A0AAP0R6W9-F1
#
_entry.id   AF-A0AAP0R6W9-F1
#
_cell.length_a   1.000
_cell.length_b   1.000
_cell.length_c   1.000
_cell.angle_alpha   90.00
_cell.angle_beta   90.00
_cell.angle_gamma   90.00
#
_symmetry.space_group_name_H-M   'P 1'
#
loop_
_entity.id
_entity.type
_entity.pdbx_description
1 polymer ?
#
loop_
_entity_poly.entity_id
_entity_poly.type
_entity_poly.pdbx_seq_one_letter_code
_entity_poly.pdbx_strand_id
1 'polypeptide(L)'
;MKKCIWSTYKINDFEEKWKTLVMENGFESNDWLNQIYEIHDSWVPVFNRGTFFARMNTTGRSEGINAFFDVFVTSTTSLGEFVVKYEQALKKIVKRERDEDFESKHKD
;
A
#
# COMPACT_ATOMS: atom_id res chain seq x y z
N MET A 1 -17.89 -8.11 -1.29
CA MET A 1 -16.85 -7.37 -0.53
C MET A 1 -16.38 -6.09 -1.22
N LYS A 2 -15.83 -6.10 -2.46
CA LYS A 2 -15.36 -4.88 -3.14
C LYS A 2 -16.37 -3.72 -3.18
N LYS A 3 -17.64 -4.00 -3.49
CA LYS A 3 -18.72 -3.00 -3.50
C LYS A 3 -19.01 -2.41 -2.11
N CYS A 4 -18.83 -3.18 -1.04
CA CYS A 4 -18.96 -2.71 0.34
C CYS A 4 -17.84 -1.72 0.69
N ILE A 5 -16.60 -2.04 0.30
CA ILE A 5 -15.40 -1.24 0.61
C ILE A 5 -15.33 0.04 -0.24
N TRP A 6 -15.55 -0.06 -1.56
CA TRP A 6 -15.28 1.03 -2.49
C TRP A 6 -16.51 1.84 -2.92
N SER A 7 -17.72 1.27 -2.77
CA SER A 7 -18.96 1.89 -3.28
C SER A 7 -19.88 2.44 -2.18
N THR A 8 -19.36 2.63 -0.98
CA THR A 8 -20.05 3.26 0.16
C THR A 8 -19.61 4.72 0.30
N TYR A 9 -20.58 5.61 0.54
CA TYR A 9 -20.36 7.05 0.58
C TYR A 9 -20.60 7.68 1.95
N LYS A 10 -21.30 6.96 2.83
CA LYS A 10 -21.52 7.31 4.24
C LYS A 10 -21.02 6.16 5.11
N ILE A 11 -20.53 6.50 6.30
CA ILE A 11 -20.05 5.52 7.29
C ILE A 11 -21.16 4.52 7.63
N ASN A 12 -22.38 5.00 7.90
CA ASN A 12 -23.52 4.13 8.21
C ASN A 12 -23.82 3.11 7.09
N ASP A 13 -23.74 3.54 5.83
CA ASP A 13 -23.97 2.63 4.68
C ASP A 13 -22.89 1.54 4.59
N PHE A 14 -21.66 1.83 5.04
CA PHE A 14 -20.58 0.84 5.14
C PHE A 14 -20.86 -0.15 6.26
N GLU A 15 -21.19 0.34 7.46
CA GLU A 15 -21.46 -0.52 8.62
C GLU A 15 -22.60 -1.52 8.35
N GLU A 16 -23.70 -1.04 7.77
CA GLU A 16 -24.83 -1.89 7.42
C GLU A 16 -24.45 -2.95 6.38
N LYS A 17 -23.77 -2.55 5.30
CA LYS A 17 -23.35 -3.48 4.25
C LYS A 17 -22.28 -4.46 4.71
N TRP A 18 -21.37 -4.04 5.59
CA TRP A 18 -20.34 -4.90 6.15
C TRP A 18 -20.99 -5.98 7.03
N LYS A 19 -21.89 -5.55 7.93
CA LYS A 19 -22.65 -6.47 8.78
C LYS A 19 -23.46 -7.47 7.97
N THR A 20 -24.21 -7.01 6.95
CA THR A 20 -24.95 -7.90 6.04
C THR A 20 -24.02 -8.89 5.34
N LEU A 21 -22.89 -8.43 4.83
CA LEU A 21 -21.92 -9.29 4.15
C LEU A 21 -21.36 -10.38 5.07
N VAL A 22 -21.02 -10.03 6.31
CA VAL A 22 -20.47 -10.98 7.29
C VAL A 22 -21.51 -12.04 7.67
N MET A 23 -22.75 -11.63 7.94
CA MET A 23 -23.84 -12.55 8.29
C MET A 23 -24.23 -13.47 7.13
N GLU A 24 -24.47 -12.92 5.93
CA GLU A 24 -24.93 -13.70 4.77
C GLU A 24 -23.92 -14.77 4.32
N ASN A 25 -22.64 -14.56 4.62
CA ASN A 25 -21.56 -15.48 4.25
C ASN A 25 -21.05 -16.31 5.44
N GLY A 26 -21.64 -16.16 6.63
CA GLY A 26 -21.25 -16.91 7.83
C GLY A 26 -19.82 -16.64 8.31
N PHE A 27 -19.32 -15.42 8.15
CA PHE A 27 -17.95 -15.03 8.51
C PHE A 27 -17.82 -14.45 9.92
N GLU A 28 -18.85 -14.55 10.75
CA GLU A 28 -18.92 -13.92 12.07
C GLU A 28 -17.81 -14.38 13.03
N SER A 29 -17.38 -15.63 12.90
CA SER A 29 -16.30 -16.25 13.69
C SER A 29 -14.95 -16.25 12.98
N ASN A 30 -14.80 -15.51 11.88
CA ASN A 30 -13.54 -15.44 11.16
C ASN A 30 -12.61 -14.39 11.79
N ASP A 31 -11.65 -14.86 12.59
CA ASP A 31 -10.69 -14.00 13.32
C ASP A 31 -9.93 -13.03 12.41
N TRP A 32 -9.55 -13.48 11.20
CA TRP A 32 -8.84 -12.62 10.25
C TRP A 32 -9.73 -11.48 9.77
N LEU A 33 -10.99 -11.76 9.44
CA LEU A 33 -11.96 -10.75 9.02
C LEU A 33 -12.29 -9.76 10.14
N ASN A 34 -12.36 -10.24 11.38
CA ASN A 34 -12.55 -9.40 12.55
C ASN A 34 -11.35 -8.46 12.77
N GLN A 35 -10.11 -8.97 12.70
CA GLN A 35 -8.90 -8.13 12.78
C GLN A 35 -8.83 -7.10 11.65
N ILE A 36 -9.23 -7.47 10.43
CA ILE A 36 -9.28 -6.52 9.31
C ILE A 36 -10.33 -5.43 9.56
N TYR A 37 -11.47 -5.78 10.15
CA TYR A 37 -12.49 -4.82 10.54
C TYR A 37 -12.03 -3.91 11.69
N GLU A 38 -11.27 -4.38 12.68
CA GLU A 38 -10.78 -3.53 13.77
C GLU A 38 -9.97 -2.32 13.28
N ILE A 39 -9.29 -2.45 12.14
CA ILE A 39 -8.49 -1.37 11.53
C ILE A 39 -9.20 -0.68 10.35
N HIS A 40 -10.52 -0.89 10.17
CA HIS A 40 -11.29 -0.41 9.01
C HIS A 40 -11.16 1.09 8.75
N ASP A 41 -11.09 1.92 9.78
CA ASP A 41 -10.86 3.37 9.67
C ASP A 41 -9.59 3.70 8.87
N SER A 42 -8.56 2.85 8.93
CA SER A 42 -7.26 3.10 8.29
C SER A 42 -7.22 2.75 6.80
N TRP A 43 -8.14 1.92 6.31
CA TRP A 43 -8.08 1.41 4.92
C TRP A 43 -9.39 1.52 4.14
N VAL A 44 -10.52 1.74 4.80
CA VAL A 44 -11.81 1.94 4.12
C VAL A 44 -11.90 3.40 3.63
N PRO A 45 -12.16 3.64 2.33
CA PRO A 45 -12.18 4.98 1.76
C PRO A 45 -13.16 5.95 2.43
N VAL A 46 -14.32 5.48 2.91
CA VAL A 46 -15.37 6.36 3.44
C VAL A 46 -14.94 7.10 4.72
N PHE A 47 -14.06 6.51 5.52
CA PHE A 47 -13.49 7.11 6.74
C PHE A 47 -12.35 8.09 6.44
N ASN A 48 -11.75 7.95 5.25
CA ASN A 48 -10.54 8.66 4.85
C ASN A 48 -10.78 9.79 3.84
N ARG A 49 -12.04 10.08 3.49
CA ARG A 49 -12.43 11.08 2.47
C ARG A 49 -12.06 12.52 2.82
N GLY A 50 -11.92 12.86 4.10
CA GLY A 50 -11.50 14.18 4.55
C GLY A 50 -9.99 14.35 4.68
N THR A 51 -9.23 13.26 4.51
CA THR A 51 -7.80 13.24 4.81
C THR A 51 -7.03 13.23 3.50
N PHE A 52 -6.17 14.24 3.29
CA PHE A 52 -5.31 14.31 2.12
C PHE A 52 -4.07 13.44 2.35
N PHE A 53 -3.97 12.34 1.59
CA PHE A 53 -2.86 11.41 1.71
C PHE A 53 -1.76 11.59 0.66
N ALA A 54 -1.76 12.66 -0.15
CA ALA A 54 -0.69 12.95 -1.11
C ALA A 54 -0.24 11.74 -1.96
N ARG A 55 -1.19 10.99 -2.57
CA ARG A 55 -0.95 9.72 -3.30
C ARG A 55 -0.46 8.52 -2.46
N MET A 56 -0.51 8.56 -1.13
CA MET A 56 -0.19 7.41 -0.28
C MET A 56 -1.30 6.34 -0.26
N ASN A 57 -2.52 6.69 -0.66
CA ASN A 57 -3.65 5.73 -0.74
C ASN A 57 -3.67 4.90 -2.03
N THR A 58 -2.73 5.15 -2.96
CA THR A 58 -2.61 4.38 -4.20
C THR A 58 -1.42 3.45 -4.14
N THR A 59 -1.54 2.28 -4.74
CA THR A 59 -0.46 1.29 -4.86
C THR A 59 0.72 1.79 -5.70
N GLY A 60 0.63 2.98 -6.32
CA GLY A 60 1.66 3.53 -7.19
C GLY A 60 3.04 3.71 -6.53
N ARG A 61 3.10 3.96 -5.21
CA ARG A 61 4.40 4.02 -4.49
C ARG A 61 5.04 2.64 -4.38
N SER A 62 4.26 1.64 -3.95
CA SER A 62 4.74 0.25 -3.89
C SER A 62 5.03 -0.31 -5.28
N GLU A 63 4.23 0.03 -6.29
CA GLU A 63 4.45 -0.38 -7.69
C GLU A 63 5.74 0.22 -8.25
N GLY A 64 6.02 1.50 -7.99
CA GLY A 64 7.28 2.13 -8.40
C GLY A 64 8.51 1.53 -7.70
N ILE A 65 8.38 1.23 -6.40
CA ILE A 65 9.44 0.56 -5.64
C ILE A 65 9.65 -0.87 -6.16
N ASN A 66 8.57 -1.63 -6.37
CA ASN A 66 8.65 -2.99 -6.88
C ASN A 66 9.27 -3.01 -8.29
N ALA A 67 8.81 -2.13 -9.20
CA ALA A 67 9.39 -2.01 -10.55
C ALA A 67 10.88 -1.62 -10.54
N PHE A 68 11.31 -0.82 -9.57
CA PHE A 68 12.73 -0.52 -9.38
C PHE A 68 13.51 -1.78 -8.96
N PHE A 69 12.97 -2.57 -8.03
CA PHE A 69 13.61 -3.79 -7.53
C PHE A 69 13.55 -4.96 -8.50
N ASP A 70 12.57 -5.02 -9.42
CA ASP A 70 12.44 -6.07 -10.45
C ASP A 70 13.69 -6.18 -11.35
N VAL A 71 14.49 -5.10 -11.45
CA VAL A 71 15.77 -5.11 -12.18
C VAL A 71 16.88 -5.83 -11.41
N PHE A 72 16.74 -5.97 -10.09
CA PHE A 72 17.73 -6.57 -9.21
C PHE A 72 17.33 -8.00 -8.82
N VAL A 73 16.07 -8.24 -8.48
CA VAL A 73 15.61 -9.50 -7.89
C VAL A 73 14.69 -10.26 -8.84
N THR A 74 14.78 -11.58 -8.81
CA THR A 74 13.94 -12.52 -9.57
C THR A 74 13.31 -13.52 -8.61
N SER A 75 12.32 -14.28 -9.07
CA SER A 75 11.70 -15.35 -8.28
C SER A 75 12.68 -16.42 -7.79
N THR A 76 13.85 -16.53 -8.42
CA THR A 76 14.93 -17.47 -8.06
C THR A 76 15.98 -16.86 -7.13
N THR A 77 15.89 -15.57 -6.81
CA THR A 77 16.84 -14.92 -5.90
C THR A 77 16.60 -15.41 -4.48
N SER A 78 17.61 -16.03 -3.87
CA SER A 78 17.54 -16.47 -2.47
C SER A 78 17.50 -15.29 -1.51
N LEU A 79 17.06 -15.52 -0.26
CA LEU A 79 17.00 -14.45 0.74
C LEU A 79 18.38 -13.84 1.05
N GLY A 80 19.45 -14.65 1.05
CA GLY A 80 20.81 -14.15 1.25
C GLY A 80 21.28 -13.25 0.11
N GLU A 81 21.01 -13.63 -1.14
CA GLU A 81 21.29 -12.80 -2.31
C GLU A 81 20.43 -11.54 -2.34
N PHE A 82 19.18 -11.63 -1.88
CA PHE A 82 18.28 -10.48 -1.77
C PHE A 82 18.89 -9.37 -0.91
N VAL A 83 19.45 -9.70 0.26
CA VAL A 83 20.06 -8.70 1.16
C VAL A 83 21.20 -7.94 0.45
N VAL A 84 22.08 -8.67 -0.26
CA VAL A 84 23.20 -8.06 -0.99
C VAL A 84 22.70 -7.18 -2.13
N LYS A 85 21.75 -7.67 -2.91
CA LYS A 85 21.16 -6.93 -4.04
C LYS A 85 20.37 -5.71 -3.56
N TYR A 86 19.72 -5.81 -2.41
CA TYR A 86 19.01 -4.71 -1.78
C TYR A 86 19.95 -3.57 -1.41
N GLU A 87 21.10 -3.89 -0.80
CA GLU A 87 22.12 -2.89 -0.47
C GLU A 87 22.66 -2.18 -1.73
N GLN A 88 22.88 -2.93 -2.82
CA GLN A 88 23.29 -2.36 -4.11
C GLN A 88 22.24 -1.42 -4.70
N ALA A 89 20.97 -1.82 -4.63
CA ALA A 89 19.85 -1.02 -5.10
C ALA A 89 19.71 0.29 -4.30
N LEU A 90 19.87 0.23 -2.97
CA LEU A 90 19.91 1.42 -2.11
C LEU A 90 21.05 2.36 -2.47
N LYS A 91 22.27 1.84 -2.67
CA LYS A 91 23.43 2.65 -3.10
C LYS A 91 23.13 3.39 -4.41
N LYS A 92 22.42 2.76 -5.34
CA LYS A 92 22.00 3.38 -6.61
C LYS A 92 21.00 4.52 -6.39
N ILE A 93 20.04 4.36 -5.49
CA ILE A 93 19.08 5.43 -5.13
C ILE A 93 19.83 6.62 -4.54
N VAL A 94 20.66 6.39 -3.52
CA VAL A 94 21.42 7.45 -2.83
C VAL A 94 22.35 8.20 -3.78
N LYS A 95 22.99 7.48 -4.71
CA LYS A 95 23.84 8.12 -5.73
C LYS A 95 23.01 9.01 -6.65
N ARG A 96 21.87 8.52 -7.15
CA ARG A 96 20.99 9.31 -8.02
C ARG A 96 20.48 10.55 -7.30
N GLU A 97 20.03 10.44 -6.05
CA GLU A 97 19.59 11.60 -5.26
C GLU A 97 20.71 12.63 -5.09
N ARG A 98 21.94 12.18 -4.82
CA ARG A 98 23.11 13.08 -4.73
C ARG A 98 23.39 13.80 -6.03
N ASP A 99 23.32 13.08 -7.15
CA ASP A 99 23.55 13.65 -8.49
C ASP A 99 22.44 14.66 -8.83
N GLU A 100 21.16 14.33 -8.55
CA GLU A 100 20.03 15.24 -8.73
C GLU A 100 20.10 16.49 -7.83
N ASP A 101 20.52 16.34 -6.58
CA ASP A 101 20.75 17.44 -5.64
C ASP A 101 21.88 18.36 -6.11
N PHE A 102 22.94 17.78 -6.67
CA PHE A 102 24.04 18.52 -7.25
C PHE A 102 23.54 19.33 -8.44
N GLU A 103 22.89 18.70 -9.41
CA GLU A 103 22.34 19.38 -10.60
C GLU A 103 21.33 20.47 -10.23
N SER A 104 20.45 20.22 -9.26
CA SER A 104 19.45 21.21 -8.81
C SER A 104 20.09 22.47 -8.21
N LYS A 105 21.20 22.31 -7.46
CA LYS A 105 21.93 23.43 -6.84
C LYS A 105 22.85 24.19 -7.80
N HIS A 106 23.18 23.60 -8.94
CA HIS A 106 24.10 24.16 -9.94
C HIS A 106 23.42 24.45 -11.28
N LYS A 107 22.08 24.40 -11.32
CA LYS A 107 21.28 24.87 -12.44
C LYS A 107 21.02 26.37 -12.26
N ASP A 108 21.73 27.18 -13.03
CA ASP A 108 21.37 28.58 -13.31
C ASP A 108 20.12 28.67 -14.21
#